data_AF-A0AAE1CE68-F1
#
_entry.id   AF-A0AAE1CE68-F1
#
_cell.length_a   1.000
_cell.length_b   1.000
_cell.length_c   1.000
_cell.angle_alpha   90.00
_cell.angle_beta   90.00
_cell.angle_gamma   90.00
#
_symmetry.space_group_name_H-M   'P 1'
#
loop_
_entity.id
_entity.type
_entity.pdbx_description
1 polymer ?
#
loop_
_entity_poly.entity_id
_entity_poly.type
_entity_poly.pdbx_seq_one_letter_code
_entity_poly.pdbx_strand_id
1 'polypeptide(L)' 'MAQEIPPIESLSPSENRRRMIAGELYYASTPELAEDRRQCRAASHDYNTHSLTGESPRRRLVAIWR' A
#
# COMPACT_ATOMS: atom_id res chain seq x y z
N MET A 1 14.07 0.86 -24.87
CA MET A 1 14.93 1.76 -24.07
C MET A 1 14.61 1.48 -22.61
N ALA A 2 15.54 0.92 -21.83
CA ALA A 2 15.32 0.75 -20.40
C ALA A 2 15.37 2.13 -19.74
N GLN A 3 14.32 2.50 -19.00
CA GLN A 3 14.28 3.77 -18.28
C GLN A 3 15.17 3.68 -17.04
N GLU A 4 16.13 4.58 -16.88
CA GLU A 4 16.95 4.61 -15.67
C GLU A 4 16.15 5.18 -14.49
N ILE A 5 16.30 4.55 -13.32
CA ILE A 5 15.74 5.06 -12.07
C ILE A 5 16.77 6.03 -11.47
N PRO A 6 16.41 7.30 -11.19
CA PRO A 6 17.31 8.20 -10.49
C PRO A 6 17.65 7.62 -9.10
N PRO A 7 18.85 7.88 -8.54
CA PRO A 7 19.24 7.37 -7.23
C PRO A 7 18.20 7.66 -6.16
N ILE A 8 17.94 6.70 -5.26
CA ILE A 8 16.93 6.81 -4.21
C ILE A 8 17.07 8.07 -3.35
N GLU A 9 18.30 8.53 -3.12
CA GLU A 9 18.64 9.75 -2.36
C GLU A 9 18.10 11.04 -3.00
N SER A 10 17.92 11.03 -4.33
CA SER A 10 17.42 12.17 -5.11
C SER A 10 15.91 12.11 -5.35
N LEU A 11 15.26 11.02 -4.97
CA LEU A 11 13.86 10.77 -5.24
C LEU A 11 13.02 11.05 -3.99
N SER A 12 12.10 12.02 -4.07
CA SER A 12 11.16 12.23 -2.98
C SER A 12 10.21 11.03 -2.84
N PRO A 13 9.71 10.74 -1.62
CA PRO A 13 8.74 9.67 -1.42
C PRO A 13 7.47 9.83 -2.27
N SER A 14 7.03 11.07 -2.49
CA SER A 14 5.88 11.40 -3.33
C SER A 14 6.12 11.08 -4.81
N GLU A 15 7.31 11.36 -5.32
CA GLU A 15 7.67 11.03 -6.71
C GLU A 15 7.83 9.52 -6.91
N ASN A 16 8.42 8.80 -5.95
CA ASN A 16 8.48 7.34 -5.98
C ASN A 16 7.07 6.72 -6.02
N ARG A 17 6.13 7.29 -5.26
CA ARG A 17 4.71 6.88 -5.27
C ARG A 17 4.01 7.23 -6.58
N ARG A 18 4.28 8.41 -7.16
CA ARG A 18 3.77 8.79 -8.49
C ARG A 18 4.20 7.77 -9.55
N ARG A 19 5.49 7.41 -9.56
CA ARG A 19 6.06 6.41 -10.48
C ARG A 19 5.38 5.05 -10.32
N MET A 20 5.21 4.57 -9.09
CA MET A 20 4.46 3.33 -8.81
C MET A 20 3.05 3.36 -9.41
N ILE A 21 2.29 4.44 -9.19
CA ILE A 21 0.91 4.58 -9.69
C ILE A 21 0.88 4.66 -11.22
N ALA A 22 1.86 5.33 -11.82
CA ALA A 22 2.00 5.46 -13.27
C ALA A 22 2.49 4.17 -13.96
N GLY A 23 2.87 3.14 -13.20
CA GLY A 23 3.49 1.93 -13.75
C GLY A 23 4.93 2.15 -14.26
N GLU A 24 5.56 3.24 -13.84
CA GLU A 24 6.97 3.53 -14.10
C GLU A 24 7.86 2.75 -13.13
N LEU A 25 9.15 2.63 -13.45
CA LEU A 25 10.12 2.02 -12.54
C LEU A 25 10.27 2.85 -11.25
N TYR A 26 10.11 2.18 -10.11
CA TYR A 26 10.09 2.76 -8.77
C TYR A 26 10.81 1.86 -7.76
N TYR A 27 11.19 2.42 -6.62
CA TYR A 27 11.78 1.66 -5.50
C TYR A 27 10.67 1.05 -4.65
N ALA A 28 10.50 -0.28 -4.69
CA ALA A 28 9.45 -0.97 -3.94
C ALA A 28 9.73 -1.07 -2.43
N SER A 29 11.00 -1.00 -2.02
CA SER A 29 11.46 -1.26 -0.66
C SER A 29 11.72 0.01 0.17
N THR A 30 11.07 1.13 -0.16
CA THR A 30 11.19 2.34 0.67
C THR A 30 10.39 2.19 1.98
N PRO A 31 10.80 2.87 3.07
CA PRO A 31 10.10 2.79 4.36
C PRO A 31 8.61 3.14 4.25
N GLU A 32 8.25 4.11 3.40
CA GLU A 32 6.87 4.58 3.25
C GLU A 32 5.98 3.53 2.59
N LEU A 33 6.43 2.94 1.47
CA LEU A 33 5.68 1.89 0.79
C LEU A 33 5.66 0.58 1.59
N ALA A 34 6.69 0.33 2.40
CA ALA A 34 6.71 -0.79 3.33
C ALA A 34 5.65 -0.62 4.45
N GLU A 35 5.54 0.59 5.01
CA GLU A 35 4.53 0.93 6.01
C GLU A 35 3.12 0.80 5.43
N ASP A 36 2.87 1.35 4.23
CA ASP A 36 1.59 1.21 3.53
C ASP A 36 1.18 -0.27 3.38
N ARG A 37 2.11 -1.12 2.94
CA ARG A 37 1.85 -2.57 2.79
C ARG A 37 1.55 -3.25 4.12
N ARG A 38 2.24 -2.84 5.20
CA ARG A 38 1.99 -3.36 6.54
C ARG A 38 0.57 -3.03 7.00
N GLN A 39 0.14 -1.79 6.81
CA GLN A 39 -1.23 -1.34 7.13
C GLN A 39 -2.27 -2.09 6.31
N CYS A 40 -2.07 -2.20 4.99
CA CYS A 40 -2.94 -2.98 4.12
C CYS A 40 -3.06 -4.44 4.56
N ARG A 41 -1.94 -5.06 4.96
CA ARG A 41 -1.93 -6.44 5.45
C ARG A 41 -2.73 -6.60 6.74
N ALA A 42 -2.51 -5.73 7.73
CA ALA A 42 -3.23 -5.75 8.99
C ALA A 42 -4.74 -5.61 8.76
N ALA A 43 -5.13 -4.62 7.95
CA ALA A 43 -6.53 -4.35 7.73
C ALA A 43 -7.23 -5.41 6.85
N SER A 44 -6.49 -6.04 5.92
CA SER A 44 -6.99 -7.21 5.18
C SER A 44 -7.19 -8.41 6.09
N HIS A 45 -6.27 -8.63 7.04
CA HIS A 45 -6.40 -9.68 8.04
C HIS A 45 -7.64 -9.47 8.92
N ASP A 46 -7.84 -8.26 9.43
CA ASP A 46 -8.97 -7.94 10.29
C ASP A 46 -10.29 -8.06 9.54
N TYR A 47 -10.35 -7.54 8.31
CA TYR A 47 -11.51 -7.71 7.44
C TYR A 47 -11.85 -9.18 7.21
N ASN A 48 -10.85 -10.02 6.89
CA ASN A 48 -11.08 -11.44 6.64
C ASN A 48 -11.53 -12.16 7.92
N THR A 49 -10.94 -11.82 9.06
CA THR A 49 -11.30 -12.39 10.36
C THR A 49 -12.77 -12.09 10.68
N HIS A 50 -13.17 -10.82 10.63
CA HIS A 50 -14.55 -10.42 10.92
C HIS A 50 -15.57 -10.84 9.86
N SER A 51 -15.16 -10.96 8.60
CA SER A 51 -16.05 -11.49 7.55
C SER A 51 -16.36 -12.97 7.74
N LEU A 52 -15.47 -13.74 8.37
CA LEU A 52 -15.65 -15.17 8.62
C LEU A 52 -16.49 -15.45 9.88
N THR A 53 -16.46 -14.57 10.88
CA THR A 53 -17.24 -14.71 12.11
C THR A 53 -18.71 -14.31 11.95
N GLY A 54 -19.09 -13.66 10.84
CA GLY A 54 -20.47 -13.22 10.58
C GLY A 54 -20.93 -12.03 11.44
N GLU A 55 -20.04 -11.47 12.26
CA GLU A 55 -20.34 -10.41 13.24
C GLU A 55 -20.66 -9.06 12.60
N SER A 56 -20.39 -8.87 11.30
CA SER A 56 -20.76 -7.64 10.60
C SER A 56 -20.94 -7.83 9.10
N PRO A 57 -21.97 -7.21 8.49
CA PRO A 57 -22.08 -7.16 7.04
C PRO A 57 -20.87 -6.42 6.47
N ARG A 58 -20.29 -6.91 5.37
CA ARG A 58 -19.02 -6.42 4.75
C ARG A 58 -18.90 -4.89 4.66
N ARG A 59 -20.02 -4.19 4.46
CA ARG A 59 -20.16 -2.72 4.42
C ARG A 59 -19.82 -2.00 5.74
N ARG A 60 -20.02 -2.63 6.91
CA ARG A 60 -19.66 -2.07 8.22
C ARG A 60 -18.16 -2.20 8.52
N LEU A 61 -17.51 -3.25 7.98
CA LEU A 61 -16.08 -3.50 8.17
C LEU A 61 -15.19 -2.49 7.45
N VAL A 62 -15.67 -1.90 6.34
CA VAL A 62 -14.96 -0.81 5.63
C VAL A 62 -14.79 0.44 6.50
N ALA A 63 -15.64 0.65 7.50
CA ALA A 63 -15.51 1.78 8.43
C ALA A 63 -14.41 1.59 9.48
N ILE A 64 -13.90 0.36 9.67
CA ILE A 64 -12.79 0.04 10.59
C ILE A 64 -11.45 0.54 10.01
N TRP A 65 -11.41 0.82 8.71
CA TRP A 65 -10.26 1.34 7.98
C TRP A 65 -10.00 2.85 8.18
N ARG A 66 -10.76 3.53 9.06
CA ARG A 66 -10.61 4.97 9.35
C ARG A 66 -9.67 5.24 10.50
#